data_AF-A0A349DS68-F1
#
_entry.id   AF-A0A349DS68-F1
#
_cell.length_a   1.000
_cell.length_b   1.000
_cell.length_c   1.000
_cell.angle_alpha   90.00
_cell.angle_beta   90.00
_cell.angle_gamma   90.00
#
_symmetry.space_group_name_H-M   'P 1'
#
loop_
_entity.id
_entity.type
_entity.pdbx_description
1 polymer ?
#
loop_
_entity_poly.entity_id
_entity_poly.type
_entity_poly.pdbx_seq_one_letter_code
_entity_poly.pdbx_strand_id
1 'polypeptide(L)'
;MSILKENYLLSIGIFKLTKEAPSIHILKALAKLLRFMNQFTFTSTGKRKGVLLSYKQLKQGNFVEATPAEARTLMTSMLTDIPTQLWTFCQKLTTNVERKVVKTNSFTSATLIIEYASSDFSIQIKRKLKSPFIVLLFPSHAELPTSYNIVVQVSTVSMEVADKIKAFLQEITQGRLSKFE
;
A
#
# COMPACT_ATOMS: atom_id res chain seq x y z
N MET A 1 -2.99 9.07 -12.12
CA MET A 1 -2.46 10.33 -11.55
C MET A 1 -2.41 10.14 -10.04
N SER A 2 -1.31 9.80 -9.39
CA SER A 2 -0.10 10.62 -9.23
C SER A 2 1.00 9.77 -8.53
N ILE A 3 1.91 9.22 -9.32
CA ILE A 3 3.30 8.88 -8.93
C ILE A 3 4.19 9.38 -10.07
N LEU A 4 3.73 9.18 -11.31
CA LEU A 4 4.19 9.91 -12.49
C LEU A 4 4.16 11.44 -12.32
N LYS A 5 3.19 12.01 -11.59
CA LYS A 5 3.14 13.47 -11.36
C LYS A 5 4.17 13.92 -10.33
N GLU A 6 4.41 13.17 -9.25
CA GLU A 6 5.41 13.53 -8.23
C GLU A 6 6.84 13.34 -8.72
N ASN A 7 7.12 12.29 -9.49
CA ASN A 7 8.43 12.12 -10.13
C ASN A 7 8.68 13.15 -11.25
N TYR A 8 7.62 13.60 -11.94
CA TYR A 8 7.71 14.72 -12.88
C TYR A 8 7.91 16.05 -12.15
N LEU A 9 7.36 16.22 -10.95
CA LEU A 9 7.57 17.42 -10.14
C LEU A 9 8.96 17.45 -9.47
N LEU A 10 9.52 16.30 -9.09
CA LEU A 10 10.91 16.17 -8.64
C LEU A 10 11.90 16.49 -9.76
N SER A 11 11.64 16.01 -10.99
CA SER A 11 12.46 16.38 -12.13
C SER A 11 12.33 17.88 -12.45
N ILE A 12 11.12 18.45 -12.50
CA ILE A 12 10.92 19.91 -12.67
C ILE A 12 11.58 20.70 -11.53
N GLY A 13 11.52 20.23 -10.28
CA GLY A 13 12.11 20.89 -9.12
C GLY A 13 13.64 20.97 -9.19
N ILE A 14 14.29 19.89 -9.62
CA ILE A 14 15.73 19.87 -9.91
C ILE A 14 16.05 20.80 -11.09
N PHE A 15 15.20 20.83 -12.13
CA PHE A 15 15.35 21.76 -13.27
C PHE A 15 15.07 23.22 -12.95
N LYS A 16 14.32 23.52 -11.89
CA LYS A 16 14.06 24.92 -11.48
C LYS A 16 15.25 25.54 -10.75
N LEU A 17 16.16 24.72 -10.23
CA LEU A 17 17.41 25.14 -9.58
C LEU A 17 18.55 25.39 -10.59
N THR A 18 18.46 24.84 -11.80
CA THR A 18 19.44 25.05 -12.88
C THR A 18 18.75 25.70 -14.07
N LYS A 19 19.07 26.96 -14.41
CA LYS A 19 18.51 27.70 -15.57
C LYS A 19 18.83 27.07 -16.95
N GLU A 20 19.27 25.83 -17.00
CA GLU A 20 19.68 25.13 -18.20
C GLU A 20 18.76 23.94 -18.48
N ALA A 21 18.40 23.78 -19.76
CA ALA A 21 17.66 22.61 -20.22
C ALA A 21 18.51 21.34 -19.99
N PRO A 22 17.92 20.24 -19.48
CA PRO A 22 18.65 18.98 -19.32
C PRO A 22 19.29 18.54 -20.62
N SER A 23 20.57 18.17 -20.56
CA SER A 23 21.22 17.55 -21.71
C SER A 23 20.49 16.25 -22.09
N ILE A 24 20.49 15.95 -23.38
CA ILE A 24 19.90 14.72 -23.94
C ILE A 24 20.46 13.45 -23.24
N HIS A 25 21.69 13.51 -22.73
CA HIS A 25 22.32 12.41 -22.00
C HIS A 25 21.67 12.16 -20.63
N ILE A 26 21.26 13.22 -19.91
CA ILE A 26 20.55 13.11 -18.62
C ILE A 26 19.15 12.53 -18.85
N LEU A 27 18.43 13.00 -19.87
CA LEU A 27 17.12 12.48 -20.23
C LEU A 27 17.17 11.01 -20.65
N LYS A 28 18.20 10.61 -21.42
CA LYS A 28 18.43 9.20 -21.77
C LYS A 28 18.81 8.36 -20.56
N ALA A 29 19.60 8.88 -19.62
CA ALA A 29 19.97 8.18 -18.38
C ALA A 29 18.74 7.97 -17.48
N LEU A 30 17.89 8.98 -17.30
CA LEU A 30 16.63 8.88 -16.56
C LEU A 30 15.65 7.91 -17.23
N ALA A 31 15.50 7.98 -18.55
CA ALA A 31 14.66 7.03 -19.28
C ALA A 31 15.20 5.59 -19.21
N LYS A 32 16.53 5.42 -19.18
CA LYS A 32 17.18 4.12 -18.98
C LYS A 32 16.99 3.61 -17.55
N LEU A 33 17.09 4.48 -16.54
CA LEU A 33 16.77 4.17 -15.13
C LEU A 33 15.31 3.73 -14.95
N LEU A 34 14.38 4.43 -15.61
CA LEU A 34 12.95 4.07 -15.63
C LEU A 34 12.68 2.73 -16.34
N ARG A 35 13.52 2.33 -17.31
CA ARG A 35 13.42 1.00 -17.97
C ARG A 35 13.85 -0.18 -17.09
N PHE A 36 14.59 0.06 -16.01
CA PHE A 36 15.01 -0.98 -15.06
C PHE A 36 14.11 -1.06 -13.82
N MET A 37 13.11 -0.21 -13.70
CA MET A 37 12.13 -0.30 -12.61
C MET A 37 11.14 -1.43 -12.90
N ASN A 38 11.24 -2.50 -12.14
CA ASN A 38 10.27 -3.57 -12.11
C ASN A 38 8.99 -3.06 -11.43
N GLN A 39 7.90 -3.04 -12.18
CA GLN A 39 6.60 -2.60 -11.67
C GLN A 39 5.56 -3.69 -11.93
N PHE A 40 4.78 -4.02 -10.89
CA PHE A 40 3.62 -4.90 -11.05
C PHE A 40 2.46 -4.49 -10.17
N THR A 41 1.27 -4.94 -10.54
CA THR A 41 0.05 -4.76 -9.77
C THR A 41 -0.53 -6.12 -9.40
N PHE A 42 -0.90 -6.27 -8.14
CA PHE A 42 -1.55 -7.44 -7.59
C PHE A 42 -2.92 -7.04 -7.03
N THR A 43 -3.97 -7.78 -7.36
CA THR A 43 -5.34 -7.49 -6.92
C THR A 43 -5.93 -8.70 -6.22
N SER A 44 -6.56 -8.49 -5.07
CA SER A 44 -7.20 -9.55 -4.28
C SER A 44 -8.34 -9.00 -3.41
N THR A 45 -8.99 -9.89 -2.67
CA THR A 45 -9.95 -9.59 -1.61
C THR A 45 -9.36 -10.03 -0.27
N GLY A 46 -9.62 -9.27 0.81
CA GLY A 46 -9.22 -9.69 2.15
C GLY A 46 -9.95 -10.95 2.57
N LYS A 47 -9.23 -11.99 2.99
CA LYS A 47 -9.85 -13.25 3.44
C LYS A 47 -9.97 -13.30 4.95
N ARG A 48 -8.94 -12.81 5.65
CA ARG A 48 -8.87 -12.83 7.12
C ARG A 48 -8.79 -11.41 7.68
N LYS A 49 -9.24 -11.26 8.92
CA LYS A 49 -9.04 -10.01 9.68
C LYS A 49 -7.54 -9.81 9.86
N GLY A 50 -7.07 -8.59 9.62
CA GLY A 50 -5.74 -8.15 10.03
C GLY A 50 -5.89 -7.40 11.35
N VAL A 51 -5.65 -6.10 11.33
CA VAL A 51 -5.65 -5.23 12.50
C VAL A 51 -6.81 -4.25 12.42
N LEU A 52 -7.55 -4.08 13.52
CA LEU A 52 -8.47 -2.95 13.67
C LEU A 52 -7.67 -1.73 14.12
N LEU A 53 -7.66 -0.70 13.30
CA LEU A 53 -6.91 0.54 13.58
C LEU A 53 -7.84 1.62 14.11
N SER A 54 -7.36 2.45 15.03
CA SER A 54 -8.05 3.65 15.48
C SER A 54 -8.26 4.59 14.30
N TYR A 55 -9.52 4.92 14.00
CA TYR A 55 -9.84 5.84 12.92
C TYR A 55 -9.30 7.26 13.19
N LYS A 56 -9.33 7.68 14.46
CA LYS A 56 -8.81 8.99 14.89
C LYS A 56 -7.32 9.12 14.60
N GLN A 57 -6.54 8.09 14.92
CA GLN A 57 -5.09 8.07 14.68
C GLN A 57 -4.77 7.93 13.19
N LEU A 58 -5.51 7.10 12.47
CA LEU A 58 -5.34 6.95 11.02
C LEU A 58 -5.52 8.25 10.24
N LYS A 59 -6.50 9.08 10.63
CA LYS A 59 -6.71 10.41 10.04
C LYS A 59 -5.51 11.35 10.22
N GLN A 60 -4.71 11.12 11.25
CA GLN A 60 -3.50 11.88 11.55
C GLN A 60 -2.25 11.28 10.88
N GLY A 61 -2.40 10.17 10.14
CA GLY A 61 -1.29 9.48 9.49
C GLY A 61 -0.70 8.33 10.31
N ASN A 62 -1.23 8.07 11.51
CA ASN A 62 -0.66 7.12 12.45
C ASN A 62 -1.29 5.73 12.33
N PHE A 63 -0.47 4.69 12.45
CA PHE A 63 -0.91 3.30 12.52
C PHE A 63 -0.95 2.83 13.98
N VAL A 64 -2.09 3.03 14.62
CA VAL A 64 -2.33 2.63 16.02
C VAL A 64 -3.53 1.70 16.08
N GLU A 65 -3.40 0.61 16.82
CA GLU A 65 -4.51 -0.33 17.04
C GLU A 65 -5.68 0.36 17.76
N ALA A 66 -6.90 -0.04 17.42
CA ALA A 66 -8.09 0.49 18.06
C ALA A 66 -8.19 0.01 19.50
N THR A 67 -8.56 0.91 20.39
CA THR A 67 -8.94 0.56 21.76
C THR A 67 -10.27 -0.21 21.79
N PRO A 68 -10.57 -0.97 22.85
CA PRO A 68 -11.87 -1.63 22.99
C PRO A 68 -13.07 -0.69 22.90
N ALA A 69 -12.94 0.56 23.37
CA ALA A 69 -13.99 1.57 23.30
C ALA A 69 -14.24 2.03 21.85
N GLU A 70 -13.18 2.20 21.05
CA GLU A 70 -13.28 2.54 19.63
C GLU A 70 -13.91 1.40 18.83
N ALA A 71 -13.59 0.15 19.15
CA ALA A 71 -14.20 -1.03 18.52
C ALA A 71 -15.72 -1.08 18.77
N ARG A 72 -16.19 -0.82 19.99
CA ARG A 72 -17.63 -0.80 20.31
C ARG A 72 -18.38 0.32 19.58
N THR A 73 -17.72 1.44 19.33
CA THR A 73 -18.31 2.61 18.67
C THR A 73 -18.11 2.61 17.16
N LEU A 74 -17.51 1.56 16.59
CA LEU A 74 -17.13 1.44 15.17
C LEU A 74 -16.29 2.62 14.66
N MET A 75 -15.57 3.29 15.57
CA MET A 75 -14.59 4.32 15.25
C MET A 75 -13.25 3.70 14.84
N THR A 76 -13.33 2.67 14.01
CA THR A 76 -12.21 1.84 13.59
C THR A 76 -12.04 1.90 12.07
N SER A 77 -10.94 1.34 11.59
CA SER A 77 -10.78 0.96 10.18
C SER A 77 -10.10 -0.40 10.14
N MET A 78 -10.76 -1.36 9.51
CA MET A 78 -10.22 -2.70 9.29
C MET A 78 -9.04 -2.65 8.31
N LEU A 79 -7.86 -3.01 8.79
CA LEU A 79 -6.75 -3.42 7.94
C LEU A 79 -6.89 -4.93 7.70
N THR A 80 -6.97 -5.33 6.45
CA THR A 80 -7.07 -6.75 6.10
C THR A 80 -5.75 -7.48 6.33
N ASP A 81 -5.78 -8.80 6.19
CA ASP A 81 -4.62 -9.69 6.22
C ASP A 81 -3.48 -9.26 5.28
N ILE A 82 -3.77 -8.94 4.02
CA ILE A 82 -2.72 -8.65 3.01
C ILE A 82 -1.81 -7.47 3.41
N PRO A 83 -2.31 -6.25 3.69
CA PRO A 83 -1.43 -5.16 4.12
C PRO A 83 -0.66 -5.49 5.40
N THR A 84 -1.31 -6.15 6.36
CA THR A 84 -0.71 -6.50 7.65
C THR A 84 0.46 -7.46 7.48
N GLN A 85 0.26 -8.56 6.74
CA GLN A 85 1.30 -9.56 6.51
C GLN A 85 2.41 -9.02 5.60
N LEU A 86 2.06 -8.21 4.60
CA LEU A 86 3.03 -7.57 3.71
C LEU A 86 3.94 -6.60 4.46
N TRP A 87 3.42 -5.86 5.44
CA TRP A 87 4.23 -5.03 6.31
C TRP A 87 5.30 -5.84 7.05
N THR A 88 4.91 -6.93 7.72
CA THR A 88 5.84 -7.81 8.43
C THR A 88 6.87 -8.43 7.48
N PHE A 89 6.47 -8.76 6.25
CA PHE A 89 7.39 -9.26 5.23
C PHE A 89 8.39 -8.21 4.78
N CYS A 90 7.96 -6.98 4.49
CA CYS A 90 8.83 -5.88 4.12
C CYS A 90 9.89 -5.59 5.20
N GLN A 91 9.51 -5.63 6.48
CA GLN A 91 10.45 -5.46 7.60
C GLN A 91 11.52 -6.58 7.68
N LYS A 92 11.25 -7.76 7.10
CA LYS A 92 12.23 -8.84 6.99
C LYS A 92 13.16 -8.67 5.78
N LEU A 93 12.72 -7.95 4.74
CA LEU A 93 13.53 -7.68 3.57
C LEU A 93 14.58 -6.59 3.83
N THR A 94 14.22 -5.57 4.60
CA THR A 94 15.12 -4.46 4.94
C THR A 94 14.71 -3.84 6.28
N THR A 95 15.68 -3.30 7.01
CA THR A 95 15.46 -2.69 8.34
C THR A 95 14.91 -1.27 8.25
N ASN A 96 14.99 -0.62 7.08
CA ASN A 96 14.61 0.77 6.86
C ASN A 96 13.34 0.88 6.01
N VAL A 97 12.28 0.18 6.43
CA VAL A 97 10.96 0.33 5.80
C VAL A 97 10.15 1.36 6.56
N GLU A 98 9.73 2.40 5.85
CA GLU A 98 8.78 3.38 6.37
C GLU A 98 7.36 3.00 5.97
N ARG A 99 6.40 3.36 6.83
CA ARG A 99 4.97 3.20 6.56
C ARG A 99 4.26 4.52 6.70
N LYS A 100 3.51 4.89 5.68
CA LYS A 100 2.73 6.14 5.63
C LYS A 100 1.29 5.89 5.23
N VAL A 101 0.35 6.58 5.88
CA VAL A 101 -1.02 6.69 5.38
C VAL A 101 -1.07 7.83 4.37
N VAL A 102 -1.50 7.54 3.14
CA VAL A 102 -1.60 8.53 2.06
C VAL A 102 -3.01 9.14 2.00
N LYS A 103 -4.05 8.34 2.26
CA LYS A 103 -5.45 8.80 2.22
C LYS A 103 -6.37 7.93 3.04
N THR A 104 -7.27 8.55 3.80
CA THR A 104 -8.44 7.93 4.45
C THR A 104 -9.70 8.66 4.02
N ASN A 105 -10.81 7.96 3.74
CA ASN A 105 -12.10 8.61 3.47
C ASN A 105 -13.21 8.10 4.41
N SER A 106 -13.84 9.02 5.17
CA SER A 106 -14.94 8.80 6.14
C SER A 106 -14.65 7.84 7.31
N PHE A 107 -15.52 7.84 8.33
CA PHE A 107 -15.55 6.82 9.38
C PHE A 107 -15.67 5.44 8.73
N THR A 108 -14.99 4.42 9.26
CA THR A 108 -14.76 3.09 8.66
C THR A 108 -13.84 3.04 7.41
N SER A 109 -13.36 4.20 6.93
CA SER A 109 -12.41 4.31 5.81
C SER A 109 -12.83 3.49 4.57
N ALA A 110 -13.87 3.93 3.86
CA ALA A 110 -14.34 3.26 2.64
C ALA A 110 -13.23 3.12 1.58
N THR A 111 -12.25 4.02 1.61
CA THR A 111 -10.97 3.84 0.92
C THR A 111 -9.83 4.22 1.86
N LEU A 112 -8.81 3.38 1.90
CA LEU A 112 -7.57 3.58 2.62
C LEU A 112 -6.41 3.35 1.64
N ILE A 113 -5.50 4.32 1.55
CA ILE A 113 -4.25 4.20 0.78
C ILE A 113 -3.09 4.26 1.75
N ILE A 114 -2.22 3.26 1.66
CA ILE A 114 -1.05 3.06 2.51
C ILE A 114 0.15 2.94 1.58
N GLU A 115 1.29 3.45 2.01
CA GLU A 115 2.57 3.28 1.33
C GLU A 115 3.58 2.63 2.27
N TYR A 116 4.27 1.61 1.77
CA TYR A 116 5.47 1.04 2.37
C TYR A 116 6.65 1.39 1.46
N ALA A 117 7.65 2.09 1.98
CA ALA A 117 8.77 2.57 1.19
C ALA A 117 10.10 2.24 1.87
N SER A 118 11.10 1.95 1.05
CA SER A 118 12.51 1.84 1.41
C SER A 118 13.36 2.37 0.24
N SER A 119 14.69 2.31 0.35
CA SER A 119 15.59 2.59 -0.77
C SER A 119 15.37 1.66 -1.97
N ASP A 120 14.90 0.44 -1.71
CA ASP A 120 14.91 -0.63 -2.71
C ASP A 120 13.54 -0.83 -3.36
N PHE A 121 12.46 -0.39 -2.69
CA PHE A 121 11.10 -0.53 -3.19
C PHE A 121 10.16 0.55 -2.68
N SER A 122 9.12 0.82 -3.47
CA SER A 122 7.90 1.54 -3.05
C SER A 122 6.68 0.66 -3.35
N ILE A 123 5.86 0.45 -2.33
CA ILE A 123 4.64 -0.35 -2.40
C ILE A 123 3.47 0.53 -1.99
N GLN A 124 2.55 0.77 -2.92
CA GLN A 124 1.28 1.43 -2.64
C GLN A 124 0.17 0.38 -2.51
N ILE A 125 -0.55 0.44 -1.41
CA ILE A 125 -1.66 -0.46 -1.10
C ILE A 125 -2.93 0.35 -1.03
N LYS A 126 -3.88 0.04 -1.90
CA LYS A 126 -5.21 0.63 -1.92
C LYS A 126 -6.24 -0.40 -1.46
N ARG A 127 -6.79 -0.19 -0.28
CA ARG A 127 -7.96 -0.91 0.24
C ARG A 127 -9.22 -0.11 -0.08
N LYS A 128 -10.17 -0.71 -0.78
CA LYS A 128 -11.46 -0.07 -1.13
C LYS A 128 -12.62 -0.99 -0.78
N LEU A 129 -13.64 -0.45 -0.11
CA LEU A 129 -14.88 -1.17 0.17
C LEU A 129 -15.61 -1.48 -1.14
N LYS A 130 -16.11 -2.72 -1.28
CA LYS A 130 -16.79 -3.20 -2.49
C LYS A 130 -18.08 -2.42 -2.78
N SER A 131 -18.86 -2.16 -1.74
CA SER A 131 -20.08 -1.34 -1.82
C SER A 131 -20.05 -0.25 -0.75
N PRO A 132 -20.01 1.04 -1.11
CA PRO A 132 -20.02 2.13 -0.13
C PRO A 132 -21.33 2.21 0.65
N PHE A 133 -22.45 1.76 0.07
CA PHE A 133 -23.76 1.77 0.71
C PHE A 133 -23.85 0.84 1.92
N ILE A 134 -22.97 -0.16 2.00
CA ILE A 134 -22.96 -1.09 3.13
C ILE A 134 -22.61 -0.39 4.45
N VAL A 135 -21.84 0.72 4.41
CA VAL A 135 -21.52 1.49 5.62
C VAL A 135 -22.77 2.19 6.19
N LEU A 136 -23.68 2.60 5.31
CA LEU A 136 -24.91 3.29 5.71
C LEU A 136 -25.97 2.31 6.21
N LEU A 137 -26.12 1.17 5.55
CA LEU A 137 -27.15 0.19 5.86
C LEU A 137 -26.72 -0.82 6.93
N PHE A 138 -25.44 -1.20 6.95
CA PHE A 138 -24.89 -2.24 7.82
C PHE A 138 -23.44 -1.92 8.24
N PRO A 139 -23.23 -0.92 9.13
CA PRO A 139 -21.88 -0.39 9.43
C PRO A 139 -20.90 -1.45 9.97
N SER A 140 -21.39 -2.48 10.66
CA SER A 140 -20.58 -3.62 11.12
C SER A 140 -19.93 -4.42 9.98
N HIS A 141 -20.50 -4.41 8.77
CA HIS A 141 -19.93 -5.09 7.61
C HIS A 141 -18.66 -4.42 7.07
N ALA A 142 -18.42 -3.16 7.45
CA ALA A 142 -17.15 -2.49 7.21
C ALA A 142 -16.00 -3.07 8.07
N GLU A 143 -16.30 -3.89 9.07
CA GLU A 143 -15.25 -4.63 9.80
C GLU A 143 -14.99 -6.02 9.22
N LEU A 144 -15.74 -6.45 8.20
CA LEU A 144 -15.52 -7.72 7.53
C LEU A 144 -14.41 -7.60 6.47
N PRO A 145 -13.36 -8.44 6.52
CA PRO A 145 -12.25 -8.35 5.57
C PRO A 145 -12.69 -8.63 4.12
N THR A 146 -13.72 -9.48 3.95
CA THR A 146 -14.29 -9.88 2.66
C THR A 146 -15.05 -8.74 1.94
N SER A 147 -15.41 -7.69 2.67
CA SER A 147 -16.06 -6.48 2.13
C SER A 147 -15.09 -5.60 1.32
N TYR A 148 -13.80 -5.91 1.29
CA TYR A 148 -12.76 -5.07 0.70
C TYR A 148 -12.10 -5.67 -0.53
N ASN A 149 -11.90 -4.84 -1.55
CA ASN A 149 -10.94 -5.06 -2.63
C ASN A 149 -9.60 -4.43 -2.23
N ILE A 150 -8.51 -5.13 -2.52
CA ILE A 150 -7.15 -4.73 -2.18
C ILE A 150 -6.34 -4.74 -3.46
N VAL A 151 -5.73 -3.61 -3.78
CA VAL A 151 -4.80 -3.45 -4.91
C VAL A 151 -3.43 -3.09 -4.33
N VAL A 152 -2.42 -3.88 -4.66
CA VAL A 152 -1.03 -3.67 -4.26
C VAL A 152 -0.25 -3.33 -5.54
N GLN A 153 0.36 -2.15 -5.56
CA GLN A 153 1.25 -1.70 -6.63
C GLN A 153 2.66 -1.68 -6.10
N VAL A 154 3.56 -2.42 -6.73
CA VAL A 154 4.95 -2.56 -6.31
C VAL A 154 5.82 -1.94 -7.39
N SER A 155 6.78 -1.11 -6.98
CA SER A 155 7.83 -0.54 -7.84
C SER A 155 9.18 -0.78 -7.17
N THR A 156 10.12 -1.41 -7.86
CA THR A 156 11.45 -1.70 -7.32
C THR A 156 12.47 -1.75 -8.44
N VAL A 157 13.72 -1.39 -8.15
CA VAL A 157 14.85 -1.53 -9.08
C VAL A 157 15.44 -2.94 -9.08
N SER A 158 15.13 -3.76 -8.07
CA SER A 158 15.66 -5.12 -7.92
C SER A 158 14.64 -6.16 -8.38
N MET A 159 15.03 -6.96 -9.37
CA MET A 159 14.20 -8.08 -9.86
C MET A 159 14.00 -9.13 -8.76
N GLU A 160 15.03 -9.40 -7.96
CA GLU A 160 14.96 -10.34 -6.84
C GLU A 160 13.91 -9.89 -5.79
N VAL A 161 13.88 -8.59 -5.47
CA VAL A 161 12.88 -8.03 -4.55
C VAL A 161 11.48 -8.14 -5.15
N ALA A 162 11.32 -7.85 -6.45
CA ALA A 162 10.04 -7.98 -7.13
C ALA A 162 9.50 -9.42 -7.06
N ASP A 163 10.35 -10.41 -7.34
CA ASP A 163 9.99 -11.82 -7.32
C ASP A 163 9.65 -12.31 -5.92
N LYS A 164 10.43 -11.90 -4.90
CA LYS A 164 10.15 -12.20 -3.49
C LYS A 164 8.78 -11.65 -3.05
N ILE A 165 8.46 -10.40 -3.38
CA ILE A 165 7.16 -9.80 -3.04
C ILE A 165 6.03 -10.50 -3.80
N LYS A 166 6.22 -10.81 -5.09
CA LYS A 166 5.22 -11.50 -5.90
C LYS A 166 4.91 -12.89 -5.36
N ALA A 167 5.94 -13.68 -5.05
CA ALA A 167 5.80 -15.01 -4.47
C ALA A 167 5.08 -14.95 -3.12
N PHE A 168 5.44 -13.99 -2.25
CA PHE A 168 4.78 -13.79 -0.98
C PHE A 168 3.30 -13.44 -1.13
N LEU A 169 2.95 -12.51 -2.03
CA LEU A 169 1.55 -12.12 -2.28
C LEU A 169 0.72 -13.30 -2.83
N GLN A 170 1.31 -14.14 -3.68
CA GLN A 170 0.67 -15.37 -4.14
C GLN A 170 0.44 -16.36 -2.98
N GLU A 171 1.46 -16.58 -2.15
CA GLU A 171 1.39 -17.50 -1.01
C GLU A 171 0.28 -17.13 -0.02
N ILE A 172 0.22 -15.88 0.43
CA ILE A 172 -0.75 -15.45 1.45
C ILE A 172 -2.20 -15.39 0.93
N THR A 173 -2.40 -15.34 -0.39
CA THR A 173 -3.73 -15.22 -0.98
C THR A 173 -4.26 -16.53 -1.54
N GLN A 174 -3.40 -17.37 -2.11
CA GLN A 174 -3.79 -18.67 -2.63
C GLN A 174 -3.82 -19.71 -1.52
N GLY A 175 -3.11 -19.48 -0.40
CA GLY A 175 -2.97 -20.44 0.68
C GLY A 175 -2.18 -21.62 0.16
N ARG A 176 -0.88 -21.67 0.46
CA ARG A 176 -0.03 -22.76 0.00
C ARG A 176 -0.69 -24.11 0.29
N LEU A 177 -1.00 -24.85 -0.77
CA LEU A 177 -1.06 -26.32 -0.82
C LEU A 177 0.35 -26.87 -0.52
N SER A 178 0.86 -26.60 0.69
CA SER A 178 2.10 -27.20 1.20
C SER A 178 1.78 -27.93 2.49
N LYS A 179 0.94 -28.97 2.36
CA LYS A 179 1.07 -30.18 3.16
C LYS A 179 1.58 -31.26 2.21
N PHE A 180 2.89 -31.34 2.09
CA PHE A 180 3.56 -32.61 1.86
C PHE A 180 4.38 -32.84 3.13
N GLU A 181 3.73 -33.42 4.12
CA GLU A 181 4.37 -34.35 5.06
C GLU A 181 4.24 -35.75 4.44
#